data_AF-A0A2D4JU48-F1
#
_entry.id   AF-A0A2D4JU48-F1
#
_cell.length_a   1.000
_cell.length_b   1.000
_cell.length_c   1.000
_cell.angle_alpha   90.00
_cell.angle_beta   90.00
_cell.angle_gamma   90.00
#
_symmetry.space_group_name_H-M   'P 1'
#
loop_
_entity.id
_entity.type
_entity.pdbx_description
1 polymer ?
#
loop_
_entity_poly.entity_id
_entity_poly.type
_entity_poly.pdbx_seq_one_letter_code
_entity_poly.pdbx_strand_id
1 'polypeptide(L)'
;MAEDFMKNAIDIVDSLLEANVNVTVYNGQLDLIVPTIGQEAWLRKLKWPKLKEFNALKWQPLYTCPECTETAAFYKSYCNLSFFWILKAGHMVPADQGDMALKMLRMVTQQKQ
;
A
#
# COMPACT_ATOMS: atom_id res chain seq x y z
N MET A 1 1.79 24.38 2.55
CA MET A 1 2.30 23.53 3.64
C MET A 1 1.70 23.89 4.99
N ALA A 2 1.51 25.18 5.36
CA ALA A 2 0.90 25.50 6.66
C ALA A 2 -0.63 25.26 6.72
N GLU A 3 -1.34 25.42 5.59
CA GLU A 3 -2.81 25.34 5.57
C GLU A 3 -3.36 23.91 5.64
N ASP A 4 -2.58 22.90 5.27
CA ASP A 4 -2.96 21.49 5.18
C ASP A 4 -2.28 20.60 6.22
N PHE A 5 -1.28 21.12 6.95
CA PHE A 5 -0.60 20.38 7.99
C PHE A 5 -1.56 19.98 9.12
N MET A 6 -1.49 18.71 9.55
CA MET A 6 -2.35 18.09 10.57
C MET A 6 -3.85 18.00 10.23
N LYS A 7 -4.26 18.32 8.99
CA LYS A 7 -5.60 17.97 8.52
C LYS A 7 -5.61 16.51 8.07
N ASN A 8 -6.65 15.78 8.46
CA ASN A 8 -6.79 14.39 8.02
C ASN A 8 -7.12 14.34 6.52
N ALA A 9 -6.71 13.27 5.85
CA ALA A 9 -7.03 13.00 4.44
C ALA A 9 -7.90 11.73 4.26
N ILE A 10 -8.39 11.13 5.35
CA ILE A 10 -9.11 9.85 5.30
C ILE A 10 -10.41 10.00 4.51
N ASP A 11 -11.16 11.07 4.76
CA ASP A 11 -12.43 11.32 4.06
C ASP A 11 -12.22 11.58 2.55
N ILE A 12 -11.05 12.10 2.15
CA ILE A 12 -10.67 12.26 0.74
C ILE A 12 -10.43 10.89 0.10
N VAL A 13 -9.73 9.99 0.80
CA VAL A 13 -9.48 8.62 0.32
C VAL A 13 -10.79 7.85 0.17
N ASP A 14 -11.72 7.98 1.13
CA ASP A 14 -13.07 7.40 1.01
C ASP A 14 -13.78 7.91 -0.26
N SER A 15 -13.76 9.22 -0.50
CA SER A 15 -14.38 9.83 -1.67
C SER A 15 -13.79 9.32 -3.00
N LEU A 16 -12.46 9.12 -3.05
CA LEU A 16 -11.78 8.54 -4.21
C LEU A 16 -12.20 7.08 -4.44
N LEU A 17 -12.26 6.30 -3.37
CA LEU A 17 -12.65 4.89 -3.45
C LEU A 17 -14.12 4.72 -3.87
N GLU A 18 -15.02 5.58 -3.40
CA GLU A 18 -16.43 5.63 -3.81
C GLU A 18 -16.60 6.06 -5.28
N ALA A 19 -15.76 6.98 -5.75
CA ALA A 19 -15.68 7.38 -7.15
C ALA A 19 -14.99 6.33 -8.05
N ASN A 20 -14.71 5.13 -7.52
CA ASN A 20 -14.07 4.02 -8.22
C ASN A 20 -12.67 4.36 -8.78
N VAL A 21 -11.98 5.30 -8.15
CA VAL A 21 -10.56 5.60 -8.43
C VAL A 21 -9.69 4.52 -7.79
N ASN A 22 -8.65 4.08 -8.49
CA ASN A 22 -7.68 3.14 -7.95
C ASN A 22 -6.79 3.84 -6.92
N VAL A 23 -6.85 3.37 -5.67
CA VAL A 23 -6.03 3.84 -4.56
C VAL A 23 -5.05 2.74 -4.17
N THR A 24 -3.76 3.08 -4.16
CA THR A 24 -2.72 2.20 -3.63
C THR A 24 -1.99 2.90 -2.49
N VAL A 25 -1.92 2.21 -1.35
CA VAL A 25 -1.04 2.57 -0.24
C VAL A 25 0.18 1.66 -0.30
N TYR A 26 1.36 2.20 -0.04
CA TYR A 26 2.56 1.37 0.12
C TYR A 26 3.44 1.94 1.23
N ASN A 27 4.15 1.07 1.95
CA ASN A 27 5.00 1.48 3.04
C ASN A 27 6.19 0.52 3.24
N GLY A 28 7.34 1.07 3.61
CA GLY A 28 8.51 0.29 3.99
C GLY A 28 8.42 -0.18 5.44
N GLN A 29 8.73 -1.45 5.69
CA GLN A 29 8.69 -2.09 7.00
C GLN A 29 9.49 -1.37 8.09
N LEU A 30 10.58 -0.69 7.71
CA LEU A 30 11.55 -0.07 8.62
C LEU A 30 11.35 1.44 8.76
N ASP A 31 10.24 1.99 8.23
CA ASP A 31 9.92 3.41 8.39
C ASP A 31 9.45 3.71 9.83
N LEU A 32 10.15 4.64 10.49
CA LEU A 32 9.82 5.08 11.85
C LEU A 32 8.85 6.27 11.88
N ILE A 33 8.90 7.16 10.89
CA ILE A 33 8.15 8.43 10.89
C ILE A 33 6.68 8.15 10.53
N VAL A 34 6.46 7.29 9.52
CA VAL A 34 5.12 6.88 9.09
C VAL A 34 4.99 5.35 9.07
N PRO A 35 5.01 4.71 10.27
CA PRO A 35 5.21 3.27 10.39
C PRO A 35 4.03 2.45 9.84
N THR A 36 4.32 1.22 9.40
CA THR A 36 3.34 0.33 8.77
C THR A 36 2.09 0.10 9.62
N ILE A 37 2.25 -0.01 10.94
CA ILE A 37 1.11 -0.15 11.87
C ILE A 37 0.21 1.10 11.87
N GLY A 38 0.79 2.30 11.71
CA GLY A 38 0.04 3.54 11.55
C GLY A 38 -0.72 3.58 10.23
N GLN A 39 -0.11 3.08 9.15
CA GLN A 39 -0.77 2.94 7.85
C GLN A 39 -1.97 2.00 7.92
N GLU A 40 -1.80 0.83 8.54
CA GLU A 40 -2.88 -0.11 8.74
C GLU A 40 -4.00 0.45 9.63
N ALA A 41 -3.64 1.19 10.69
CA ALA A 41 -4.59 1.76 11.62
C ALA A 41 -5.52 2.80 10.97
N TRP A 42 -5.03 3.66 10.06
CA TRP A 42 -5.91 4.61 9.38
C TRP A 42 -6.72 3.95 8.26
N LEU A 43 -6.15 2.97 7.54
CA LEU A 43 -6.89 2.20 6.54
C LEU A 43 -8.12 1.51 7.15
N ARG A 44 -7.99 0.99 8.38
CA ARG A 44 -9.10 0.38 9.13
C ARG A 44 -10.21 1.37 9.53
N LYS A 45 -9.96 2.68 9.42
CA LYS A 45 -10.95 3.75 9.72
C LYS A 45 -11.68 4.26 8.49
N LEU A 46 -11.35 3.77 7.29
CA LEU A 46 -12.10 4.10 6.08
C LEU A 46 -13.57 3.74 6.25
N LYS A 47 -14.44 4.50 5.60
CA LYS A 47 -15.89 4.23 5.51
C LYS A 47 -16.26 3.51 4.21
N TRP A 48 -15.27 3.27 3.35
CA TRP A 48 -15.44 2.55 2.09
C TRP A 48 -16.25 1.24 2.26
N PRO A 49 -17.34 1.03 1.49
CA PRO A 49 -18.28 -0.08 1.73
C PRO A 49 -17.66 -1.48 1.70
N LYS A 50 -16.55 -1.67 0.98
CA LYS A 50 -15.86 -2.95 0.78
C LYS A 50 -14.69 -3.18 1.75
N LEU A 51 -14.56 -2.32 2.78
CA LEU A 51 -13.47 -2.39 3.74
C LEU A 51 -13.48 -3.69 4.55
N LYS A 52 -14.67 -4.25 4.84
CA LYS A 52 -14.80 -5.48 5.62
C LYS A 52 -14.14 -6.66 4.90
N GLU A 53 -14.36 -6.77 3.60
CA GLU A 53 -13.78 -7.78 2.72
C GLU A 53 -12.28 -7.58 2.59
N PHE A 54 -11.83 -6.34 2.37
CA PHE A 54 -10.40 -6.00 2.33
C PHE A 54 -9.67 -6.40 3.63
N ASN A 55 -10.28 -6.11 4.79
CA ASN A 55 -9.70 -6.46 6.09
C ASN A 55 -9.66 -7.97 6.35
N ALA A 56 -10.61 -8.73 5.80
CA ALA A 56 -10.67 -10.18 5.91
C ALA A 56 -9.61 -10.90 5.05
N LEU A 57 -9.03 -10.21 4.05
CA LEU A 57 -7.98 -10.79 3.22
C LEU A 57 -6.73 -11.15 4.03
N LYS A 58 -6.11 -12.27 3.67
CA LYS A 58 -4.77 -12.63 4.11
C LYS A 58 -3.74 -11.91 3.26
N TRP A 59 -2.67 -11.47 3.89
CA TRP A 59 -1.49 -10.97 3.20
C TRP A 59 -0.94 -12.01 2.22
N GLN A 60 -0.71 -11.59 0.98
CA GLN A 60 -0.10 -12.43 -0.05
C GLN A 60 1.38 -12.06 -0.18
N PRO A 61 2.31 -13.03 -0.20
CA PRO A 61 3.72 -12.75 -0.41
C PRO A 61 3.97 -12.31 -1.86
N LEU A 62 4.93 -11.41 -2.05
CA LEU A 62 5.48 -11.00 -3.32
C LEU A 62 6.99 -11.22 -3.33
N TYR A 63 7.47 -11.61 -4.49
CA TYR A 63 8.87 -11.87 -4.78
C TYR A 63 9.31 -10.93 -5.89
N THR A 64 10.58 -10.56 -5.97
CA THR A 64 11.09 -9.68 -7.04
C THR A 64 11.02 -10.35 -8.40
N CYS A 65 11.37 -11.65 -8.47
CA CYS A 65 11.38 -12.47 -9.68
C CYS A 65 10.63 -13.81 -9.49
N PRO A 66 10.25 -14.52 -10.57
CA PRO A 66 9.60 -15.83 -10.48
C PRO A 66 10.44 -16.91 -9.80
N GLU A 67 11.76 -16.85 -9.92
CA GLU A 67 12.70 -17.82 -9.36
C GLU A 67 13.11 -17.47 -7.92
N CYS A 68 12.74 -16.28 -7.45
CA CYS A 68 13.14 -15.75 -6.15
C CYS A 68 12.34 -16.43 -5.04
N THR A 69 13.05 -16.93 -4.03
CA THR A 69 12.43 -17.59 -2.86
C THR A 69 12.25 -16.66 -1.67
N GLU A 70 12.97 -15.54 -1.64
CA GLU A 70 12.85 -14.55 -0.59
C GLU A 70 11.65 -13.63 -0.84
N THR A 71 10.75 -13.56 0.14
CA THR A 71 9.64 -12.60 0.12
C THR A 71 10.21 -11.19 0.24
N ALA A 72 9.87 -10.33 -0.72
CA ALA A 72 10.30 -8.93 -0.77
C ALA A 72 9.18 -7.96 -0.34
N ALA A 73 7.93 -8.39 -0.40
CA ALA A 73 6.79 -7.64 0.12
C ALA A 73 5.63 -8.56 0.49
N PHE A 74 4.70 -8.04 1.27
CA PHE A 74 3.35 -8.58 1.38
C PHE A 74 2.37 -7.57 0.78
N TYR A 75 1.28 -8.05 0.18
CA TYR A 75 0.22 -7.15 -0.29
C TYR A 75 -1.18 -7.72 -0.05
N LYS A 76 -2.15 -6.81 -0.01
CA LYS A 76 -3.59 -7.09 -0.10
C LYS A 76 -4.17 -6.22 -1.20
N SER A 77 -5.09 -6.77 -1.97
CA SER A 77 -5.81 -6.03 -3.00
C SER A 77 -7.25 -6.51 -3.05
N TYR A 78 -8.19 -5.57 -3.00
CA TYR A 78 -9.61 -5.83 -3.17
C TYR A 78 -10.23 -4.68 -3.96
N CYS A 79 -10.87 -5.00 -5.09
CA CYS A 79 -11.42 -3.98 -6.00
C CYS A 79 -10.39 -2.88 -6.32
N ASN A 80 -10.69 -1.63 -6.00
CA ASN A 80 -9.88 -0.46 -6.30
C ASN A 80 -9.00 0.00 -5.11
N LEU A 81 -8.85 -0.82 -4.06
CA LEU A 81 -7.93 -0.57 -2.95
C LEU A 81 -6.84 -1.64 -2.89
N SER A 82 -5.57 -1.21 -2.90
CA SER A 82 -4.41 -2.06 -2.68
C SER A 82 -3.51 -1.51 -1.58
N PHE A 83 -2.90 -2.40 -0.79
CA PHE A 83 -1.89 -2.04 0.21
C PHE A 83 -0.67 -2.96 0.08
N PHE A 84 0.50 -2.35 -0.10
CA PHE A 84 1.79 -3.03 -0.16
C PHE A 84 2.63 -2.72 1.08
N TRP A 85 3.12 -3.78 1.72
CA TRP A 85 4.07 -3.73 2.82
C TRP A 85 5.41 -4.27 2.33
N ILE A 86 6.36 -3.38 2.10
CA ILE A 86 7.66 -3.70 1.49
C ILE A 86 8.67 -4.05 2.58
N LEU A 87 9.24 -5.25 2.51
CA LEU A 87 10.19 -5.74 3.51
C LEU A 87 11.57 -5.13 3.26
N LYS A 88 12.37 -4.97 4.33
CA LYS A 88 13.73 -4.41 4.25
C LYS A 88 13.82 -3.02 3.58
N ALA A 89 12.75 -2.23 3.63
CA ALA A 89 12.69 -0.85 3.16
C ALA A 89 12.31 0.10 4.29
N GLY A 90 12.91 1.29 4.33
CA GLY A 90 12.54 2.40 5.20
C GLY A 90 11.58 3.37 4.51
N HIS A 91 11.74 4.66 4.81
CA HIS A 91 10.87 5.73 4.28
C HIS A 91 10.92 5.83 2.75
N MET A 92 12.11 5.65 2.18
CA MET A 92 12.35 5.79 0.75
C MET A 92 12.38 4.43 0.07
N VAL A 93 11.21 3.78 -0.02
CA VAL A 93 11.05 2.43 -0.60
C VAL A 93 11.81 2.22 -1.92
N PRO A 94 11.75 3.12 -2.93
CA PRO A 94 12.50 2.92 -4.18
C PRO A 94 14.01 2.94 -4.03
N ALA A 95 14.54 3.64 -3.02
CA ALA A 95 15.98 3.68 -2.75
C ALA A 95 16.45 2.41 -2.04
N ASP A 96 15.66 1.90 -1.10
CA ASP A 96 16.02 0.72 -0.29
C ASP A 96 15.70 -0.61 -1.00
N GLN A 97 14.62 -0.66 -1.78
CA GLN A 97 14.09 -1.87 -2.45
C GLN A 97 13.64 -1.57 -3.88
N GLY A 98 14.58 -1.13 -4.74
CA GLY A 98 14.31 -0.69 -6.11
C GLY A 98 13.56 -1.70 -6.98
N ASP A 99 13.99 -2.97 -6.99
CA ASP A 99 13.35 -4.02 -7.81
C ASP A 99 11.90 -4.27 -7.38
N MET A 100 11.65 -4.32 -6.07
CA MET A 100 10.31 -4.53 -5.55
C MET A 100 9.43 -3.30 -5.79
N ALA A 101 9.98 -2.09 -5.66
CA ALA A 101 9.29 -0.84 -5.96
C ALA A 101 8.88 -0.76 -7.45
N LEU A 102 9.77 -1.16 -8.37
CA LEU A 102 9.48 -1.20 -9.80
C LEU A 102 8.39 -2.23 -10.13
N LYS A 103 8.46 -3.43 -9.53
CA LYS A 103 7.44 -4.46 -9.72
C LYS A 103 6.08 -4.02 -9.15
N MET A 104 6.05 -3.40 -7.97
CA MET A 104 4.83 -2.80 -7.41
C MET A 104 4.26 -1.75 -8.37
N LEU A 105 5.10 -0.84 -8.89
CA LEU A 105 4.66 0.19 -9.84
C LEU A 105 4.04 -0.42 -11.10
N ARG A 106 4.66 -1.48 -11.66
CA ARG A 106 4.11 -2.22 -12.81
C ARG A 106 2.76 -2.86 -12.48
N MET A 107 2.60 -3.44 -11.28
CA MET A 107 1.33 -4.01 -10.84
C MET A 107 0.24 -2.94 -10.71
N VAL A 108 0.55 -1.79 -10.12
CA VAL A 108 -0.39 -0.68 -9.93
C VAL A 108 -0.81 -0.05 -11.26
N THR A 109 0.14 0.09 -12.19
CA THR A 109 -0.10 0.66 -13.52
C THR A 109 -0.60 -0.37 -14.54
N GLN A 110 -0.81 -1.62 -14.12
CA GLN A 110 -1.26 -2.74 -14.97
C GLN A 110 -0.36 -2.94 -16.21
N GLN A 111 0.93 -2.64 -16.08
CA GLN A 111 1.91 -2.93 -17.11
C GLN A 111 2.11 -4.44 -17.20
N LYS A 112 2.03 -4.99 -18.42
CA LYS A 112 2.35 -6.39 -18.66
C LYS A 112 3.81 -6.64 -18.26
N GLN A 113 4.04 -7.73 -17.53
CA GLN A 113 5.39 -8.22 -17.22
C GLN A 113 6.08 -8.70 -18.49
#